data_AF-K4IYF1-F1
#
_entry.id   AF-K4IYF1-F1
#
_cell.length_a   1.000
_cell.length_b   1.000
_cell.length_c   1.000
_cell.angle_alpha   90.00
_cell.angle_beta   90.00
_cell.angle_gamma   90.00
#
_symmetry.space_group_name_H-M   'P 1'
#
loop_
_entity.id
_entity.type
_entity.pdbx_description
1 polymer ?
#
loop_
_entity_poly.entity_id
_entity_poly.type
_entity_poly.pdbx_seq_one_letter_code
_entity_poly.pdbx_strand_id
1 'polypeptide(L)'
;MMADQVEELIKEIAAKHGIAVSRDDPILILQTINNRLMQDSSKAQQAQLDQYKEELEALALRWGTDAKDKAERILNAALTASKGAMDKAMQENAKSTAATVRAEVDAALGRVAGQVKDARRIGLLNVLASCITLAAAAVALWVALR
;
A
#
# COMPACT_ATOMS: atom_id res chain seq x y z
N MET A 1 -12.52 -18.22 62.50
CA MET A 1 -12.95 -18.57 61.13
C MET A 1 -12.69 -20.02 60.77
N MET A 2 -11.44 -20.50 60.60
CA MET A 2 -11.21 -21.91 60.20
C MET A 2 -11.69 -22.95 61.24
N ALA A 3 -11.53 -22.66 62.53
CA ALA A 3 -12.00 -23.55 63.59
C ALA A 3 -13.54 -23.68 63.65
N ASP A 4 -14.26 -22.60 63.33
CA ASP A 4 -15.72 -22.59 63.21
C ASP A 4 -16.18 -23.43 62.01
N GLN A 5 -15.49 -23.28 60.88
CA GLN A 5 -15.85 -23.97 59.64
C GLN A 5 -15.68 -25.50 59.76
N VAL A 6 -14.69 -25.95 60.52
CA VAL A 6 -14.49 -27.36 60.85
C VAL A 6 -15.56 -27.87 61.83
N GLU A 7 -15.94 -27.07 62.83
CA GLU A 7 -16.99 -27.42 63.79
C GLU A 7 -18.37 -27.52 63.13
N GLU A 8 -18.65 -26.62 62.19
CA GLU A 8 -19.87 -26.61 61.37
C GLU A 8 -19.93 -27.83 60.44
N LEU A 9 -18.80 -28.19 59.81
CA LEU A 9 -18.69 -29.40 59.00
C LEU A 9 -18.92 -30.68 59.83
N ILE A 10 -18.37 -30.75 61.04
CA ILE A 10 -18.59 -31.90 61.95
C ILE A 10 -20.08 -32.03 62.31
N LYS A 11 -20.75 -30.91 62.63
CA LYS A 11 -22.20 -30.89 62.91
C LYS A 11 -23.00 -31.31 61.68
N GLU A 12 -22.62 -30.87 60.49
CA GLU A 12 -23.30 -31.20 59.24
C GLU A 12 -23.16 -32.69 58.91
N ILE A 13 -21.96 -33.28 59.08
CA ILE A 13 -21.72 -34.71 58.88
C ILE A 13 -22.59 -35.53 59.84
N ALA A 14 -22.65 -35.15 61.13
CA ALA A 14 -23.49 -35.80 62.12
C ALA A 14 -24.98 -35.71 61.76
N ALA A 15 -25.45 -34.55 61.30
CA ALA A 15 -26.85 -34.34 60.92
C ALA A 15 -27.27 -35.11 59.66
N LYS A 16 -26.39 -35.19 58.65
CA LYS A 16 -26.71 -35.84 57.35
C LYS A 16 -26.47 -37.34 57.35
N HIS A 17 -25.45 -37.80 58.06
CA HIS A 17 -25.00 -39.20 57.97
C HIS A 17 -25.18 -39.98 59.27
N GLY A 18 -25.55 -39.31 60.37
CA GLY A 18 -25.76 -39.95 61.67
C GLY A 18 -24.47 -40.46 62.34
N ILE A 19 -23.30 -40.00 61.85
CA ILE A 19 -21.98 -40.43 62.33
C ILE A 19 -21.37 -39.31 63.17
N ALA A 20 -21.02 -39.62 64.42
CA ALA A 20 -20.27 -38.70 65.28
C ALA A 20 -18.78 -38.79 64.91
N VAL A 21 -18.19 -37.66 64.52
CA VAL A 21 -16.81 -37.59 64.06
C VAL A 21 -16.00 -36.66 64.97
N SER A 22 -14.83 -37.10 65.42
CA SER A 22 -13.92 -36.32 66.26
C SER A 22 -12.93 -35.51 65.42
N ARG A 23 -12.30 -34.50 66.01
CA ARG A 23 -11.20 -33.73 65.37
C ARG A 23 -9.99 -34.60 65.02
N ASP A 24 -9.75 -35.65 65.79
CA ASP A 24 -8.66 -36.62 65.57
C ASP A 24 -9.08 -37.80 64.67
N ASP A 25 -10.31 -37.78 64.16
CA ASP A 25 -10.79 -38.82 63.26
C ASP A 25 -9.98 -38.80 61.94
N PRO A 26 -9.54 -39.97 61.43
CA PRO A 26 -8.81 -40.05 60.17
C PRO A 26 -9.49 -39.35 58.99
N ILE A 27 -10.83 -39.30 58.95
CA ILE A 27 -11.58 -38.58 57.90
C ILE A 27 -11.36 -37.07 57.97
N LEU A 28 -11.22 -36.49 59.17
CA LEU A 28 -10.96 -35.05 59.35
C LEU A 28 -9.49 -34.70 59.03
N ILE A 29 -8.58 -35.62 59.29
CA ILE A 29 -7.17 -35.48 58.88
C ILE A 29 -7.08 -35.47 57.34
N LEU A 30 -7.76 -36.39 56.66
CA LEU A 30 -7.83 -36.40 55.19
C LEU A 30 -8.44 -35.13 54.63
N GLN A 31 -9.51 -34.62 55.24
CA GLN A 31 -10.11 -33.33 54.86
C GLN A 31 -9.11 -32.17 54.99
N THR A 32 -8.32 -32.16 56.06
CA THR A 32 -7.30 -31.12 56.29
C THR A 32 -6.20 -31.19 55.24
N ILE A 33 -5.72 -32.39 54.91
CA ILE A 33 -4.71 -32.61 53.86
C ILE A 33 -5.27 -32.20 52.50
N ASN A 34 -6.51 -32.58 52.18
CA ASN A 34 -7.16 -32.24 50.91
C ASN A 34 -7.34 -30.72 50.77
N ASN A 35 -7.84 -30.04 51.79
CA ASN A 35 -7.96 -28.58 51.79
C ASN A 35 -6.61 -27.88 51.55
N ARG A 36 -5.54 -28.39 52.18
CA ARG A 36 -4.21 -27.84 51.96
C ARG A 36 -3.70 -28.10 50.55
N LEU A 37 -3.91 -29.30 50.02
CA LEU A 37 -3.58 -29.65 48.64
C LEU A 37 -4.34 -28.78 47.63
N MET A 38 -5.63 -28.51 47.86
CA MET A 38 -6.43 -27.63 47.02
C MET A 38 -5.95 -26.18 47.07
N GLN A 39 -5.58 -25.68 48.25
CA GLN A 39 -4.97 -24.35 48.38
C GLN A 39 -3.63 -24.25 47.68
N ASP A 40 -2.76 -25.25 47.82
CA ASP A 40 -1.44 -25.26 47.19
C ASP A 40 -1.57 -25.42 45.67
N SER A 41 -2.52 -26.24 45.20
CA SER A 41 -2.85 -26.36 43.77
C SER A 41 -3.37 -25.04 43.20
N SER A 42 -4.27 -24.36 43.90
CA SER A 42 -4.79 -23.05 43.48
C SER A 42 -3.67 -22.00 43.40
N LYS A 43 -2.75 -21.96 44.37
CA LYS A 43 -1.58 -21.06 44.33
C LYS A 43 -0.65 -21.39 43.16
N ALA A 44 -0.37 -22.66 42.92
CA ALA A 44 0.46 -23.10 41.80
C ALA A 44 -0.17 -22.73 40.45
N GLN A 45 -1.49 -22.92 40.31
CA GLN A 45 -2.24 -22.50 39.12
C GLN A 45 -2.20 -20.98 38.94
N GLN A 46 -2.35 -20.20 40.00
CA GLN A 46 -2.26 -18.74 39.92
C GLN A 46 -0.88 -18.28 39.45
N ALA A 47 0.19 -18.84 40.02
CA ALA A 47 1.55 -18.52 39.60
C ALA A 47 1.80 -18.86 38.12
N GLN A 48 1.26 -19.98 37.64
CA GLN A 48 1.36 -20.36 36.24
C GLN A 48 0.55 -19.44 35.31
N LEU A 49 -0.64 -18.99 35.74
CA LEU A 49 -1.44 -18.01 34.99
C LEU A 49 -0.76 -16.64 34.92
N ASP A 50 -0.14 -16.21 36.02
CA ASP A 50 0.60 -14.94 36.05
C ASP A 50 1.80 -14.98 35.09
N GLN A 51 2.55 -16.10 35.08
CA GLN A 51 3.63 -16.31 34.12
C GLN A 51 3.12 -16.35 32.67
N TYR A 52 2.03 -17.07 32.38
CA TYR A 52 1.45 -17.10 31.04
C TYR A 52 1.01 -15.71 30.57
N LYS A 53 0.47 -14.89 31.47
CA LYS A 53 0.08 -13.51 31.15
C LYS A 53 1.30 -12.66 30.78
N GLU A 54 2.38 -12.76 31.56
CA GLU A 54 3.64 -12.05 31.26
C GLU A 54 4.22 -12.47 29.90
N GLU A 55 4.25 -13.78 29.62
CA GLU A 55 4.70 -14.30 28.31
C GLU A 55 3.83 -13.82 27.15
N LEU A 56 2.50 -13.74 27.34
CA LEU A 56 1.58 -13.21 26.34
C LEU A 56 1.79 -11.72 26.08
N GLU A 57 2.00 -10.92 27.13
CA GLU A 57 2.29 -9.49 27.00
C GLU A 57 3.63 -9.27 26.27
N ALA A 58 4.66 -10.04 26.59
CA ALA A 58 5.94 -10.01 25.91
C ALA A 58 5.82 -10.42 24.42
N LEU A 59 5.07 -11.49 24.13
CA LEU A 59 4.82 -11.94 22.76
C LEU A 59 4.01 -10.91 21.97
N ALA A 60 2.99 -10.31 22.57
CA ALA A 60 2.18 -9.29 21.93
C ALA A 60 3.00 -8.04 21.58
N LEU A 61 3.86 -7.57 22.50
CA LEU A 61 4.76 -6.45 22.26
C LEU A 61 5.74 -6.74 21.12
N ARG A 62 6.35 -7.92 21.14
CA ARG A 62 7.28 -8.36 20.10
C ARG A 62 6.57 -8.51 18.76
N TRP A 63 5.39 -9.13 18.73
CA TRP A 63 4.58 -9.27 17.52
C TRP A 63 4.21 -7.91 16.93
N GLY A 64 3.84 -6.93 17.77
CA GLY A 64 3.55 -5.57 17.33
C GLY A 64 4.76 -4.91 16.65
N THR A 65 5.94 -5.06 17.23
CA THR A 65 7.20 -4.56 16.65
C THR A 65 7.54 -5.27 15.34
N ASP A 66 7.51 -6.61 15.33
CA ASP A 66 7.83 -7.41 14.14
C ASP A 66 6.86 -7.12 12.97
N ALA A 67 5.56 -6.96 13.27
CA ALA A 67 4.54 -6.60 12.29
C ALA A 67 4.77 -5.20 11.70
N LYS A 68 5.13 -4.23 12.54
CA LYS A 68 5.46 -2.87 12.11
C LYS A 68 6.68 -2.86 11.21
N ASP A 69 7.77 -3.51 11.61
CA ASP A 69 9.01 -3.58 10.83
C ASP A 69 8.77 -4.24 9.47
N LYS A 70 7.96 -5.31 9.44
CA LYS A 70 7.60 -5.99 8.20
C LYS A 70 6.75 -5.10 7.30
N ALA A 71 5.79 -4.37 7.85
CA ALA A 71 4.98 -3.41 7.12
C ALA A 71 5.83 -2.29 6.52
N GLU A 72 6.76 -1.72 7.30
CA GLU A 72 7.68 -0.68 6.83
C GLU A 72 8.58 -1.18 5.70
N ARG A 73 9.12 -2.40 5.82
CA ARG A 73 9.94 -3.01 4.75
C ARG A 73 9.15 -3.20 3.46
N ILE A 74 7.95 -3.76 3.54
CA ILE A 74 7.09 -3.97 2.37
C ILE A 74 6.71 -2.62 1.74
N LEU A 75 6.32 -1.64 2.56
CA LEU A 75 5.95 -0.31 2.09
C LEU A 75 7.12 0.38 1.40
N ASN A 76 8.32 0.32 1.97
CA ASN A 76 9.52 0.92 1.36
C ASN A 76 9.91 0.21 0.06
N ALA A 77 9.81 -1.11 -0.01
CA ALA A 77 10.06 -1.87 -1.24
C ALA A 77 9.05 -1.49 -2.33
N ALA A 78 7.77 -1.42 -1.99
CA ALA A 78 6.70 -1.01 -2.90
C ALA A 78 6.88 0.44 -3.37
N LEU A 79 7.23 1.35 -2.46
CA LEU A 79 7.48 2.76 -2.79
C LEU A 79 8.69 2.91 -3.73
N THR A 80 9.76 2.16 -3.48
CA THR A 80 10.95 2.16 -4.32
C THR A 80 10.64 1.64 -5.72
N ALA A 81 9.91 0.51 -5.82
CA ALA A 81 9.48 -0.03 -7.09
C ALA A 81 8.55 0.94 -7.85
N SER A 82 7.61 1.57 -7.14
CA SER A 82 6.68 2.56 -7.71
C SER A 82 7.42 3.79 -8.25
N LYS A 83 8.39 4.33 -7.49
CA LYS A 83 9.24 5.43 -7.96
C LYS A 83 10.01 5.06 -9.23
N GLY A 84 10.64 3.88 -9.25
CA GLY A 84 11.35 3.40 -10.44
C GLY A 84 10.44 3.23 -11.66
N ALA A 85 9.22 2.73 -11.45
CA ALA A 85 8.23 2.63 -12.52
C ALA A 85 7.76 4.02 -13.02
N MET A 86 7.52 4.96 -12.11
CA MET A 86 7.17 6.35 -12.45
C MET A 86 8.28 7.04 -13.23
N ASP A 87 9.54 6.92 -12.80
CA ASP A 87 10.67 7.54 -13.49
C ASP A 87 10.82 7.00 -14.91
N LYS A 88 10.67 5.67 -15.08
CA LYS A 88 10.71 5.04 -16.40
C LYS A 88 9.57 5.51 -17.29
N ALA A 89 8.33 5.49 -16.77
CA ALA A 89 7.16 5.94 -17.51
C ALA A 89 7.27 7.44 -17.87
N MET A 90 7.78 8.27 -16.97
CA MET A 90 8.00 9.70 -17.20
C MET A 90 9.02 9.92 -18.34
N GLN A 91 10.16 9.22 -18.31
CA GLN A 91 11.16 9.33 -19.38
C GLN A 91 10.62 8.86 -20.73
N GLU A 92 9.87 7.76 -20.76
CA GLU A 92 9.29 7.20 -21.98
C GLU A 92 8.24 8.16 -22.58
N ASN A 93 7.34 8.68 -21.73
CA ASN A 93 6.34 9.65 -22.14
C ASN A 93 6.96 10.97 -22.59
N ALA A 94 8.01 11.46 -21.90
CA ALA A 94 8.72 12.67 -22.30
C ALA A 94 9.38 12.51 -23.67
N LYS A 95 10.03 11.37 -23.93
CA LYS A 95 10.62 11.05 -25.24
C LYS A 95 9.56 10.96 -26.33
N SER A 96 8.47 10.24 -26.07
CA SER A 96 7.35 10.08 -27.02
C SER A 96 6.69 11.43 -27.35
N THR A 97 6.46 12.26 -26.33
CA THR A 97 5.92 13.61 -26.50
C THR A 97 6.85 14.48 -27.32
N ALA A 98 8.16 14.49 -27.00
CA ALA A 98 9.15 15.27 -27.74
C ALA A 98 9.23 14.82 -29.21
N ALA A 99 9.16 13.51 -29.47
CA ALA A 99 9.14 12.97 -30.83
C ALA A 99 7.89 13.40 -31.60
N THR A 100 6.72 13.37 -30.94
CA THR A 100 5.45 13.81 -31.53
C THR A 100 5.48 15.30 -31.88
N VAL A 101 5.92 16.14 -30.94
CA VAL A 101 6.08 17.58 -31.16
C VAL A 101 7.03 17.85 -32.33
N ARG A 102 8.17 17.15 -32.37
CA ARG A 102 9.13 17.30 -33.47
C ARG A 102 8.51 16.92 -34.82
N ALA A 103 7.78 15.82 -34.88
CA ALA A 103 7.09 15.38 -36.09
C ALA A 103 6.04 16.40 -36.56
N GLU A 104 5.27 16.99 -35.65
CA GLU A 104 4.32 18.05 -36.00
C GLU A 104 5.01 19.32 -36.51
N VAL A 105 6.10 19.73 -35.88
CA VAL A 105 6.91 20.87 -36.33
C VAL A 105 7.49 20.61 -37.72
N ASP A 106 8.08 19.44 -37.95
CA ASP A 106 8.65 19.07 -39.25
C ASP A 106 7.56 19.02 -40.33
N ALA A 107 6.37 18.49 -40.01
CA ALA A 107 5.23 18.48 -40.93
C ALA A 107 4.74 19.90 -41.25
N ALA A 108 4.66 20.80 -40.26
CA ALA A 108 4.27 22.19 -40.47
C ALA A 108 5.29 22.94 -41.34
N LEU A 109 6.59 22.79 -41.05
CA LEU A 109 7.67 23.36 -41.85
C LEU A 109 7.67 22.82 -43.27
N GLY A 110 7.41 21.52 -43.45
CA GLY A 110 7.27 20.89 -44.77
C GLY A 110 6.13 21.49 -45.59
N ARG A 111 4.97 21.75 -44.98
CA ARG A 111 3.84 22.42 -45.63
C ARG A 111 4.20 23.85 -46.07
N VAL A 112 4.85 24.62 -45.19
CA VAL A 112 5.29 26.00 -45.52
C VAL A 112 6.32 25.98 -46.65
N ALA A 113 7.31 25.08 -46.61
CA ALA A 113 8.30 24.96 -47.67
C ALA A 113 7.68 24.56 -49.02
N GLY A 114 6.66 23.70 -49.00
CA GLY A 114 5.86 23.37 -50.18
C GLY A 114 5.15 24.59 -50.77
N GLN A 115 4.42 25.33 -49.93
CA GLN A 115 3.72 26.56 -50.35
C GLN A 115 4.68 27.61 -50.94
N VAL A 116 5.88 27.77 -50.36
CA VAL A 116 6.89 28.70 -50.90
C VAL A 116 7.40 28.25 -52.28
N LYS A 117 7.60 26.95 -52.49
CA LYS A 117 8.00 26.42 -53.81
C LYS A 117 6.92 26.65 -54.86
N ASP A 118 5.66 26.43 -54.51
CA ASP A 118 4.54 26.66 -55.42
C ASP A 118 4.37 28.15 -55.74
N ALA A 119 4.49 29.02 -54.73
CA ALA A 119 4.50 30.47 -54.94
C ALA A 119 5.62 30.92 -55.90
N ARG A 120 6.83 30.35 -55.79
CA ARG A 120 7.93 30.62 -56.73
C ARG A 120 7.62 30.16 -58.15
N ARG A 121 6.99 28.99 -58.32
CA ARG A 121 6.56 28.49 -59.64
C ARG A 121 5.52 29.39 -60.27
N ILE A 122 4.50 29.78 -59.51
CA ILE A 122 3.47 30.72 -59.97
C ILE A 122 4.10 32.07 -60.35
N GLY A 123 5.03 32.57 -59.53
CA GLY A 123 5.78 33.79 -59.85
C GLY A 123 6.54 33.69 -61.17
N LEU A 124 7.24 32.58 -61.42
CA LEU A 124 7.97 32.35 -62.67
C LEU A 124 7.01 32.31 -63.89
N LEU A 125 5.88 31.62 -63.76
CA LEU A 125 4.85 31.59 -64.80
C LEU A 125 4.27 32.97 -65.08
N ASN A 126 4.04 33.78 -64.04
CA ASN A 126 3.51 35.13 -64.20
C ASN A 126 4.52 36.06 -64.90
N VAL A 127 5.81 35.93 -64.59
CA VAL A 127 6.88 36.66 -65.30
C VAL A 127 6.91 36.27 -66.77
N LEU A 128 6.83 34.97 -67.10
CA LEU A 128 6.77 34.51 -68.49
C LEU A 128 5.53 35.04 -69.23
N ALA A 129 4.35 34.98 -68.60
CA ALA A 129 3.12 35.53 -69.16
C ALA A 129 3.23 37.04 -69.43
N SER A 130 3.86 37.77 -68.52
CA SER A 130 4.12 39.21 -68.68
C SER A 130 5.05 39.50 -69.86
N CYS A 131 6.12 38.71 -70.04
CA CYS A 131 7.00 38.84 -71.21
C CYS A 131 6.27 38.59 -72.53
N ILE A 132 5.43 37.56 -72.60
CA ILE A 132 4.62 37.25 -73.79
C ILE A 132 3.62 38.40 -74.07
N THR A 133 2.98 38.92 -73.03
CA THR A 133 2.02 40.03 -73.14
C THR A 133 2.71 41.30 -73.65
N LEU A 134 3.90 41.62 -73.14
CA LEU A 134 4.71 42.74 -73.61
C LEU A 134 5.11 42.57 -75.09
N ALA A 135 5.55 41.37 -75.48
CA ALA A 135 5.89 41.08 -76.87
C ALA A 135 4.66 41.23 -77.80
N ALA A 136 3.51 40.69 -77.40
CA ALA A 136 2.26 40.83 -78.15
C ALA A 136 1.83 42.29 -78.28
N ALA A 137 1.90 43.07 -77.20
CA ALA A 137 1.61 44.50 -77.21
C ALA A 137 2.56 45.27 -78.13
N ALA A 138 3.86 44.97 -78.12
CA ALA A 138 4.84 45.57 -79.01
C ALA A 138 4.54 45.28 -80.48
N VAL A 139 4.18 44.03 -80.81
CA VAL A 139 3.76 43.63 -82.17
C VAL A 139 2.49 44.37 -82.60
N ALA A 140 1.48 44.45 -81.72
CA ALA A 140 0.24 45.17 -82.01
C ALA A 140 0.48 46.66 -82.26
N LEU A 141 1.34 47.28 -81.44
CA LEU A 141 1.73 48.69 -81.60
C LEU A 141 2.49 48.91 -82.92
N TRP A 142 3.39 48.00 -83.28
CA TRP A 142 4.11 48.06 -84.56
C TRP A 142 3.18 47.96 -85.77
N VAL A 143 2.18 47.08 -85.72
CA VAL A 143 1.17 46.96 -86.77
C VAL A 143 0.29 48.20 -86.88
N ALA A 144 -0.04 48.84 -85.74
CA ALA A 144 -0.88 50.05 -85.74
C ALA A 144 -0.16 51.32 -86.22
N LEU A 145 1.17 51.39 -86.10
CA LEU A 145 1.97 52.54 -86.54
C LEU A 145 2.44 52.45 -88.02
N ARG A 146 2.17 51.34 -88.70
CA ARG A 146 2.50 51.12 -90.12
C ARG A 146 1.28 51.34 -91.01
#